data_AF-A0A9P4T3E7-F1
#
_entry.id   AF-A0A9P4T3E7-F1
#
_cell.length_a   1.000
_cell.length_b   1.000
_cell.length_c   1.000
_cell.angle_alpha   90.00
_cell.angle_beta   90.00
_cell.angle_gamma   90.00
#
_symmetry.space_group_name_H-M   'P 1'
#
loop_
_entity.id
_entity.type
_entity.pdbx_description
1 polymer ?
#
loop_
_entity_poly.entity_id
_entity_poly.type
_entity_poly.pdbx_seq_one_letter_code
_entity_poly.pdbx_strand_id
1 'polypeptide(L)'
;MTTTSPLKFQPDPFQLSQMPSLRDGYVPRFLYRIHTPDTYGHTSLSSITPQAVASGGVNATHDIFTWDRKAAAKLLNIQLRWWDYNDPYECNLVCWTSSLLFALQYGFHRARQDNPDRYDLSDVTLLIIDTRGMPKGVFVKDLELIAAFAKCSNPYCEKNLPFLQQLRQGSRGYYFGECLSQGHLKIAGICSQTTMQDLVKSGLFELVPEFENQASWTQWANRVIELRTPFHNAIDVNQSDPFEVRRAIVIAETCFPGRWALPVAVMLLALKPRMKKDRVILDAFASLYSGQ
;
A
#
# COMPACT_ATOMS: atom_id res chain seq x y z
N MET A 1 -22.59 1.87 -17.56
CA MET A 1 -21.54 1.94 -18.62
C MET A 1 -20.20 1.69 -17.96
N THR A 2 -19.61 0.51 -18.14
CA THR A 2 -18.26 0.21 -17.62
C THR A 2 -17.24 0.79 -18.57
N THR A 3 -16.69 1.95 -18.23
CA THR A 3 -15.57 2.54 -18.96
C THR A 3 -14.38 1.58 -18.90
N THR A 4 -13.90 1.12 -20.05
CA THR A 4 -12.77 0.20 -20.19
C THR A 4 -11.43 0.82 -19.78
N SER A 5 -11.37 2.15 -19.70
CA SER A 5 -10.18 2.90 -19.29
C SER A 5 -10.27 3.34 -17.83
N PRO A 6 -9.16 3.27 -17.08
CA PRO A 6 -9.14 3.71 -15.68
C PRO A 6 -9.38 5.22 -15.60
N LEU A 7 -10.12 5.66 -14.57
CA LEU A 7 -10.31 7.07 -14.27
C LEU A 7 -8.97 7.68 -13.82
N LYS A 8 -8.57 8.77 -14.47
CA LYS A 8 -7.27 9.43 -14.23
C LYS A 8 -7.46 10.70 -13.42
N PHE A 9 -6.48 11.05 -12.60
CA PHE A 9 -6.37 12.36 -11.98
C PHE A 9 -6.03 13.41 -13.05
N GLN A 10 -6.85 14.46 -13.13
CA GLN A 10 -6.79 15.55 -14.10
C GLN A 10 -6.87 16.91 -13.38
N PRO A 11 -5.85 17.26 -12.54
CA PRO A 11 -5.76 18.60 -11.98
C PRO A 11 -5.64 19.66 -13.09
N ASP A 12 -6.01 20.90 -12.76
CA ASP A 12 -5.76 22.02 -13.67
C ASP A 12 -4.24 22.23 -13.90
N PRO A 13 -3.83 22.95 -14.96
CA PRO A 13 -2.40 23.13 -15.26
C PRO A 13 -1.58 23.75 -14.12
N PHE A 14 -2.17 24.63 -13.32
CA PHE A 14 -1.50 25.26 -12.19
C PHE A 14 -1.29 24.23 -11.07
N GLN A 15 -2.32 23.47 -10.71
CA GLN A 15 -2.22 22.36 -9.76
C GLN A 15 -1.22 21.31 -10.22
N LEU A 16 -1.28 20.90 -11.49
CA LEU A 16 -0.37 19.91 -12.06
C LEU A 16 1.10 20.35 -11.98
N SER A 17 1.37 21.66 -12.10
CA SER A 17 2.73 22.20 -11.94
C SER A 17 3.33 21.95 -10.55
N GLN A 18 2.47 21.80 -9.52
CA GLN A 18 2.82 21.55 -8.12
C GLN A 18 2.80 20.06 -7.74
N MET A 19 2.48 19.17 -8.69
CA MET A 19 2.36 17.73 -8.48
C MET A 19 3.38 16.98 -9.35
N PRO A 20 4.68 17.01 -9.01
CA PRO A 20 5.75 16.50 -9.87
C PRO A 20 5.62 15.00 -10.15
N SER A 21 5.20 14.18 -9.18
CA SER A 21 5.04 12.74 -9.38
C SER A 21 3.95 12.46 -10.42
N LEU A 22 2.80 13.13 -10.31
CA LEU A 22 1.74 13.03 -11.31
C LEU A 22 2.15 13.59 -12.67
N ARG A 23 2.79 14.77 -12.69
CA ARG A 23 3.27 15.45 -13.89
C ARG A 23 4.35 14.67 -14.62
N ASP A 24 5.22 13.95 -13.92
CA ASP A 24 6.32 13.22 -14.53
C ASP A 24 5.96 11.73 -14.72
N GLY A 25 4.80 11.30 -14.19
CA GLY A 25 4.31 9.92 -14.27
C GLY A 25 5.08 8.97 -13.36
N TYR A 26 5.69 9.49 -12.30
CA TYR A 26 6.41 8.69 -11.32
C TYR A 26 5.42 7.96 -10.40
N VAL A 27 5.37 6.64 -10.53
CA VAL A 27 4.62 5.75 -9.65
C VAL A 27 5.55 4.62 -9.22
N PRO A 28 5.57 4.23 -7.92
CA PRO A 28 6.28 3.03 -7.49
C PRO A 28 5.84 1.82 -8.31
N ARG A 29 6.81 1.03 -8.80
CA ARG A 29 6.54 -0.15 -9.64
C ARG A 29 5.58 -1.12 -8.95
N PHE A 30 5.75 -1.32 -7.65
CA PHE A 30 4.93 -2.23 -6.88
C PHE A 30 4.13 -1.47 -5.85
N LEU A 31 2.83 -1.72 -5.84
CA LEU A 31 1.89 -1.20 -4.87
C LEU A 31 1.17 -2.36 -4.19
N TYR A 32 0.91 -2.19 -2.90
CA TYR A 32 0.27 -3.18 -2.05
C TYR A 32 -1.04 -2.65 -1.51
N ARG A 33 -1.99 -3.56 -1.29
CA ARG A 33 -3.25 -3.30 -0.62
C ARG A 33 -3.60 -4.48 0.26
N ILE A 34 -3.96 -4.20 1.52
CA ILE A 34 -4.65 -5.17 2.37
C ILE A 34 -6.14 -5.02 2.14
N HIS A 35 -6.83 -6.13 1.99
CA HIS A 35 -8.29 -6.18 2.01
C HIS A 35 -8.79 -7.36 2.83
N THR A 36 -10.02 -7.21 3.31
CA THR A 36 -10.79 -8.14 4.14
C THR A 36 -12.20 -8.27 3.54
N PRO A 37 -13.03 -9.24 3.98
CA PRO A 37 -14.40 -9.39 3.48
C PRO A 37 -15.23 -8.10 3.53
N ASP A 38 -15.10 -7.29 4.59
CA ASP A 38 -15.86 -6.03 4.73
C ASP A 38 -15.10 -4.79 4.27
N THR A 39 -14.02 -4.96 3.51
CA THR A 39 -13.38 -3.80 2.86
C THR A 39 -14.37 -3.16 1.90
N TYR A 40 -14.71 -1.89 2.12
CA TYR A 40 -15.62 -1.13 1.25
C TYR A 40 -15.28 -1.26 -0.24
N GLY A 41 -16.32 -1.55 -1.02
CA GLY A 41 -16.20 -1.89 -2.44
C GLY A 41 -15.87 -3.36 -2.68
N HIS A 42 -15.31 -3.65 -3.85
CA HIS A 42 -14.94 -4.99 -4.28
C HIS A 42 -13.49 -5.02 -4.74
N THR A 43 -12.72 -5.99 -4.23
CA THR A 43 -11.32 -6.24 -4.61
C THR A 43 -11.20 -7.69 -5.08
N SER A 44 -10.68 -7.89 -6.29
CA SER A 44 -10.42 -9.22 -6.86
C SER A 44 -9.16 -9.21 -7.73
N LEU A 45 -8.72 -10.38 -8.18
CA LEU A 45 -7.59 -10.53 -9.12
C LEU A 45 -7.86 -9.94 -10.52
N SER A 46 -9.09 -9.54 -10.84
CA SER A 46 -9.43 -8.92 -12.11
C SER A 46 -9.62 -7.41 -12.02
N SER A 47 -10.08 -6.92 -10.87
CA SER A 47 -10.52 -5.52 -10.73
C SER A 47 -10.61 -5.02 -9.30
N ILE A 48 -10.47 -3.72 -9.14
CA ILE A 48 -10.83 -2.97 -7.92
C ILE A 48 -11.99 -2.05 -8.25
N THR A 49 -13.04 -2.10 -7.43
CA THR A 49 -14.24 -1.28 -7.56
C THR A 49 -14.52 -0.61 -6.22
N PRO A 50 -14.29 0.70 -6.06
CA PRO A 50 -14.66 1.45 -4.86
C PRO A 50 -16.16 1.35 -4.58
N GLN A 51 -16.56 1.53 -3.31
CA GLN A 51 -17.98 1.46 -2.91
C GLN A 51 -18.86 2.44 -3.68
N ALA A 52 -18.39 3.67 -3.92
CA ALA A 52 -19.10 4.65 -4.73
C ALA A 52 -19.40 4.13 -6.13
N VAL A 53 -18.48 3.41 -6.76
CA VAL A 53 -18.71 2.83 -8.09
C VAL A 53 -19.68 1.66 -8.04
N ALA A 54 -19.52 0.76 -7.07
CA ALA A 54 -20.39 -0.40 -6.90
C ALA A 54 -21.86 0.00 -6.67
N SER A 55 -22.07 1.15 -6.02
CA SER A 55 -23.40 1.64 -5.63
C SER A 55 -23.98 2.70 -6.57
N GLY A 56 -23.26 3.07 -7.64
CA GLY A 56 -23.67 4.15 -8.53
C GLY A 56 -23.71 5.54 -7.88
N GLY A 57 -22.84 5.79 -6.89
CA GLY A 57 -22.73 7.05 -6.18
C GLY A 57 -22.36 8.22 -7.10
N VAL A 58 -22.72 9.44 -6.68
CA VAL A 58 -22.58 10.67 -7.50
C VAL A 58 -21.14 10.87 -7.99
N ASN A 59 -20.15 10.55 -7.16
CA ASN A 59 -18.74 10.73 -7.47
C ASN A 59 -18.08 9.50 -8.13
N ALA A 60 -18.84 8.43 -8.42
CA ALA A 60 -18.30 7.16 -8.93
C ALA A 60 -17.33 7.32 -10.11
N THR A 61 -17.68 8.20 -11.05
CA THR A 61 -16.95 8.40 -12.31
C THR A 61 -16.28 9.77 -12.41
N HIS A 62 -16.27 10.55 -11.34
CA HIS A 62 -15.76 11.92 -11.34
C HIS A 62 -14.36 11.98 -10.73
N ASP A 63 -13.47 12.70 -11.39
CA ASP A 63 -12.15 13.00 -10.84
C ASP A 63 -12.28 13.86 -9.58
N ILE A 64 -11.54 13.55 -8.52
CA ILE A 64 -11.55 14.32 -7.26
C ILE A 64 -11.34 15.82 -7.45
N PHE A 65 -10.59 16.24 -8.49
CA PHE A 65 -10.38 17.67 -8.81
C PHE A 65 -11.62 18.39 -9.33
N THR A 66 -12.65 17.65 -9.73
CA THR A 66 -13.95 18.20 -10.18
C THR A 66 -14.98 18.32 -9.05
N TRP A 67 -14.70 17.77 -7.87
CA TRP A 67 -15.61 17.81 -6.73
C TRP A 67 -15.62 19.20 -6.07
N ASP A 68 -16.62 19.45 -5.21
CA ASP A 68 -16.51 20.54 -4.26
C ASP A 68 -15.23 20.39 -3.43
N ARG A 69 -14.45 21.47 -3.34
CA ARG A 69 -13.10 21.40 -2.75
C ARG A 69 -13.12 21.07 -1.27
N LYS A 70 -14.14 21.49 -0.52
CA LYS A 70 -14.27 21.17 0.91
C LYS A 70 -14.71 19.72 1.10
N ALA A 71 -15.64 19.23 0.26
CA ALA A 71 -16.04 17.82 0.25
C ALA A 71 -14.86 16.90 -0.10
N ALA A 72 -14.10 17.22 -1.14
CA ALA A 72 -12.88 16.50 -1.52
C ALA A 72 -11.86 16.45 -0.37
N ALA A 73 -11.58 17.59 0.27
CA ALA A 73 -10.66 17.65 1.40
C ALA A 73 -11.13 16.78 2.58
N LYS A 74 -12.44 16.80 2.89
CA LYS A 74 -13.04 15.97 3.94
C LYS A 74 -12.92 14.48 3.62
N LEU A 75 -13.34 14.05 2.44
CA LEU A 75 -13.32 12.64 2.03
C LEU A 75 -11.89 12.11 1.94
N LEU A 76 -10.96 12.90 1.38
CA LEU A 76 -9.53 12.56 1.34
C LEU A 76 -8.96 12.36 2.75
N ASN A 77 -9.30 13.22 3.71
CA ASN A 77 -8.82 13.11 5.09
C ASN A 77 -9.36 11.85 5.79
N ILE A 78 -10.64 11.53 5.60
CA ILE A 78 -11.26 10.29 6.12
C ILE A 78 -10.56 9.07 5.51
N GLN A 79 -10.43 9.05 4.18
CA GLN A 79 -9.84 7.95 3.42
C GLN A 79 -8.40 7.64 3.84
N LEU A 80 -7.55 8.67 3.99
CA LEU A 80 -6.14 8.49 4.33
C LEU A 80 -5.93 8.11 5.80
N ARG A 81 -6.90 8.40 6.68
CA ARG A 81 -6.86 8.03 8.09
C ARG A 81 -7.56 6.71 8.38
N TRP A 82 -8.20 6.13 7.37
CA TRP A 82 -8.95 4.88 7.48
C TRP A 82 -10.01 4.96 8.59
N TRP A 83 -10.61 6.14 8.73
CA TRP A 83 -11.74 6.34 9.62
C TRP A 83 -12.99 5.75 9.01
N ASP A 84 -13.92 5.33 9.87
CA ASP A 84 -15.23 4.89 9.42
C ASP A 84 -15.88 5.98 8.59
N TYR A 85 -16.30 5.57 7.39
CA TYR A 85 -17.08 6.46 6.55
C TYR A 85 -18.46 6.56 7.16
N ASN A 86 -18.83 7.76 7.57
CA ASN A 86 -20.25 8.04 7.77
C ASN A 86 -21.02 7.92 6.45
N ASP A 87 -20.33 8.01 5.30
CA ASP A 87 -20.89 7.80 3.96
C ASP A 87 -19.86 7.19 2.99
N PRO A 88 -19.73 5.85 2.93
CA PRO A 88 -18.78 5.18 2.02
C PRO A 88 -19.22 5.27 0.56
N TYR A 89 -20.45 5.71 0.27
CA TYR A 89 -21.03 5.73 -1.06
C TYR A 89 -20.56 6.92 -1.91
N GLU A 90 -19.90 7.90 -1.30
CA GLU A 90 -19.41 9.10 -1.98
C GLU A 90 -17.91 9.04 -2.35
N CYS A 91 -17.13 8.12 -1.79
CA CYS A 91 -15.70 8.04 -2.03
C CYS A 91 -15.35 7.02 -3.13
N ASN A 92 -14.84 7.50 -4.27
CA ASN A 92 -14.33 6.65 -5.34
C ASN A 92 -12.83 6.35 -5.23
N LEU A 93 -12.18 6.77 -4.14
CA LEU A 93 -10.74 6.62 -3.96
C LEU A 93 -10.38 5.24 -3.44
N VAL A 94 -9.18 4.77 -3.79
CA VAL A 94 -8.61 3.52 -3.31
C VAL A 94 -7.21 3.78 -2.80
N CYS A 95 -6.96 3.47 -1.53
CA CYS A 95 -5.63 3.53 -0.94
C CYS A 95 -4.77 2.33 -1.36
N TRP A 96 -3.53 2.65 -1.71
CA TRP A 96 -2.40 1.74 -1.94
C TRP A 96 -1.21 2.21 -1.11
N THR A 97 -0.24 1.33 -0.89
CA THR A 97 1.06 1.68 -0.29
C THR A 97 2.19 1.10 -1.13
N SER A 98 3.34 1.78 -1.20
CA SER A 98 4.57 1.21 -1.76
C SER A 98 5.45 0.52 -0.70
N SER A 99 5.02 0.46 0.56
CA SER A 99 5.77 -0.09 1.68
C SER A 99 5.22 -1.46 2.07
N LEU A 100 5.87 -2.54 1.64
CA LEU A 100 5.49 -3.91 2.03
C LEU A 100 5.47 -4.08 3.55
N LEU A 101 6.45 -3.51 4.26
CA LEU A 101 6.50 -3.48 5.72
C LEU A 101 5.22 -2.89 6.35
N PHE A 102 4.70 -1.82 5.76
CA PHE A 102 3.47 -1.19 6.26
C PHE A 102 2.25 -2.05 5.93
N ALA A 103 2.18 -2.60 4.71
CA ALA A 103 1.09 -3.50 4.33
C ALA A 103 1.02 -4.74 5.25
N LEU A 104 2.14 -5.40 5.52
CA LEU A 104 2.20 -6.56 6.41
C LEU A 104 1.76 -6.22 7.83
N GLN A 105 2.32 -5.15 8.42
CA GLN A 105 1.93 -4.70 9.76
C GLN A 105 0.44 -4.29 9.82
N TYR A 106 -0.09 -3.67 8.76
CA TYR A 106 -1.50 -3.36 8.68
C TYR A 106 -2.36 -4.63 8.57
N GLY A 107 -1.90 -5.66 7.84
CA GLY A 107 -2.54 -6.96 7.80
C GLY A 107 -2.68 -7.59 9.18
N PHE A 108 -1.60 -7.63 9.96
CA PHE A 108 -1.64 -8.10 11.35
C PHE A 108 -2.52 -7.22 12.24
N HIS A 109 -2.49 -5.90 12.05
CA HIS A 109 -3.38 -4.98 12.75
C HIS A 109 -4.86 -5.27 12.49
N ARG A 110 -5.25 -5.68 11.28
CA ARG A 110 -6.65 -6.08 10.98
C ARG A 110 -7.04 -7.40 11.65
N ALA A 111 -6.08 -8.27 11.94
CA ALA A 111 -6.28 -9.55 12.62
C ALA A 111 -6.06 -9.51 14.14
N ARG A 112 -5.86 -8.33 14.74
CA ARG A 112 -5.68 -8.18 16.19
C ARG A 112 -6.94 -8.59 16.97
N GLN A 113 -6.73 -9.09 18.18
CA GLN A 113 -7.80 -9.64 19.02
C GLN A 113 -8.87 -8.61 19.42
N ASP A 114 -8.48 -7.36 19.62
CA ASP A 114 -9.35 -6.25 20.03
C ASP A 114 -10.01 -5.53 18.84
N ASN A 115 -9.87 -6.04 17.60
CA ASN A 115 -10.55 -5.48 16.45
C ASN A 115 -12.06 -5.81 16.53
N PRO A 116 -12.98 -4.81 16.50
CA PRO A 116 -14.42 -5.09 16.52
C PRO A 116 -14.89 -5.98 15.37
N ASP A 117 -14.29 -5.83 14.19
CA ASP A 117 -14.61 -6.62 13.00
C ASP A 117 -13.93 -8.01 12.99
N ARG A 118 -13.00 -8.26 13.94
CA ARG A 118 -12.20 -9.48 14.14
C ARG A 118 -12.05 -10.39 12.91
N TYR A 119 -11.01 -10.18 12.12
CA TYR A 119 -10.67 -11.08 11.02
C TYR A 119 -9.66 -12.14 11.43
N ASP A 120 -9.87 -13.37 10.96
CA ASP A 120 -8.81 -14.37 10.97
C ASP A 120 -7.75 -14.03 9.90
N LEU A 121 -6.51 -14.47 10.10
CA LEU A 121 -5.43 -14.22 9.12
C LEU A 121 -5.71 -14.81 7.73
N SER A 122 -6.61 -15.79 7.62
CA SER A 122 -7.08 -16.35 6.35
C SER A 122 -7.99 -15.39 5.58
N ASP A 123 -8.66 -14.47 6.26
CA ASP A 123 -9.56 -13.49 5.66
C ASP A 123 -8.85 -12.18 5.29
N VAL A 124 -7.65 -11.96 5.83
CA VAL A 124 -6.83 -10.81 5.51
C VAL A 124 -5.94 -11.14 4.32
N THR A 125 -6.17 -10.47 3.19
CA THR A 125 -5.46 -10.72 1.93
C THR A 125 -4.52 -9.57 1.60
N LEU A 126 -3.28 -9.91 1.25
CA LEU A 126 -2.30 -9.01 0.66
C LEU A 126 -2.37 -9.11 -0.87
N LEU A 127 -2.79 -8.03 -1.51
CA LEU A 127 -2.74 -7.84 -2.96
C LEU A 127 -1.51 -7.04 -3.34
N ILE A 128 -0.77 -7.50 -4.34
CA ILE A 128 0.31 -6.75 -5.01
C ILE A 128 -0.08 -6.47 -6.47
N ILE A 129 0.25 -5.27 -6.96
CA ILE A 129 0.13 -4.91 -8.38
C ILE A 129 1.47 -4.41 -8.93
N ASP A 130 1.69 -4.63 -10.23
CA ASP A 130 2.82 -4.12 -11.00
C ASP A 130 2.30 -2.99 -11.89
N THR A 131 2.69 -1.77 -11.57
CA THR A 131 2.20 -0.55 -12.20
C THR A 131 2.83 -0.30 -13.57
N ARG A 132 3.80 -1.12 -14.00
CA ARG A 132 4.40 -1.00 -15.34
C ARG A 132 3.33 -1.14 -16.42
N GLY A 133 3.36 -0.23 -17.38
CA GLY A 133 2.42 -0.19 -18.50
C GLY A 133 1.04 0.38 -18.13
N MET A 134 0.81 0.76 -16.87
CA MET A 134 -0.42 1.47 -16.53
C MET A 134 -0.37 2.91 -17.06
N PRO A 135 -1.51 3.47 -17.52
CA PRO A 135 -1.54 4.83 -18.02
C PRO A 135 -1.10 5.84 -16.94
N LYS A 136 -0.38 6.87 -17.38
CA LYS A 136 -0.08 8.03 -16.53
C LYS A 136 -1.37 8.66 -16.01
N GLY A 137 -1.33 9.08 -14.75
CA GLY A 137 -2.47 9.69 -14.06
C GLY A 137 -3.42 8.71 -13.37
N VAL A 138 -3.15 7.41 -13.41
CA VAL A 138 -3.97 6.42 -12.67
C VAL A 138 -3.69 6.45 -11.17
N PHE A 139 -2.42 6.68 -10.80
CA PHE A 139 -2.02 6.80 -9.40
C PHE A 139 -1.42 8.18 -9.14
N VAL A 140 -1.64 8.66 -7.92
CA VAL A 140 -1.05 9.89 -7.39
C VAL A 140 -0.57 9.63 -5.97
N LYS A 141 0.54 10.25 -5.57
CA LYS A 141 0.97 10.19 -4.16
C LYS A 141 -0.01 10.96 -3.30
N ASP A 142 -0.32 10.39 -2.15
CA ASP A 142 -1.13 11.01 -1.11
C ASP A 142 -0.68 12.44 -0.75
N LEU A 143 0.63 12.69 -0.65
CA LEU A 143 1.22 13.97 -0.27
C LEU A 143 0.89 15.08 -1.28
N GLU A 144 0.80 14.73 -2.57
CA GLU A 144 0.44 15.68 -3.62
C GLU A 144 -1.05 16.03 -3.56
N LEU A 145 -1.92 15.04 -3.29
CA LEU A 145 -3.33 15.30 -3.04
C LEU A 145 -3.55 16.10 -1.75
N ILE A 146 -2.87 15.74 -0.66
CA ILE A 146 -2.94 16.47 0.61
C ILE A 146 -2.58 17.94 0.37
N ALA A 147 -1.45 18.22 -0.30
CA ALA A 147 -1.02 19.58 -0.57
C ALA A 147 -2.05 20.35 -1.43
N ALA A 148 -2.63 19.71 -2.43
CA ALA A 148 -3.64 20.32 -3.30
C ALA A 148 -4.93 20.71 -2.55
N PHE A 149 -5.35 19.91 -1.57
CA PHE A 149 -6.61 20.11 -0.84
C PHE A 149 -6.44 20.66 0.59
N ALA A 150 -5.22 20.83 1.10
CA ALA A 150 -4.93 21.23 2.47
C ALA A 150 -5.66 22.52 2.88
N LYS A 151 -5.62 23.54 2.00
CA LYS A 151 -6.27 24.86 2.24
C LYS A 151 -7.80 24.80 2.26
N CYS A 152 -8.39 23.69 1.80
CA CYS A 152 -9.83 23.50 1.75
C CYS A 152 -10.37 22.72 2.97
N SER A 153 -9.49 22.29 3.86
CA SER A 153 -9.87 21.59 5.09
C SER A 153 -10.65 22.48 6.06
N ASN A 154 -11.51 21.87 6.87
CA ASN A 154 -12.16 22.55 7.99
C ASN A 154 -11.10 22.99 9.02
N PRO A 155 -10.90 24.29 9.26
CA PRO A 155 -9.89 24.78 10.19
C PRO A 155 -10.23 24.47 11.66
N TYR A 156 -11.50 24.23 11.98
CA TYR A 156 -11.94 23.88 13.33
C TYR A 156 -11.76 22.39 13.66
N CYS A 157 -11.37 21.56 12.68
CA CYS A 157 -11.03 20.16 12.91
C CYS A 157 -9.52 20.04 13.15
N GLU A 158 -9.12 19.66 14.36
CA GLU A 158 -7.70 19.48 14.71
C GLU A 158 -7.01 18.44 13.82
N LYS A 159 -7.70 17.35 13.51
CA LYS A 159 -7.18 16.24 12.73
C LYS A 159 -7.46 16.41 11.22
N ASN A 160 -7.17 17.59 10.67
CA ASN A 160 -7.38 17.92 9.26
C ASN A 160 -6.21 17.50 8.34
N LEU A 161 -6.28 17.85 7.04
CA LEU A 161 -5.23 17.54 6.07
C LEU A 161 -3.89 18.25 6.36
N PRO A 162 -3.84 19.56 6.72
CA PRO A 162 -2.59 20.18 7.17
C PRO A 162 -1.90 19.42 8.31
N PHE A 163 -2.66 18.97 9.32
CA PHE A 163 -2.11 18.16 10.40
C PHE A 163 -1.61 16.79 9.89
N LEU A 164 -2.35 16.13 8.99
CA LEU A 164 -1.90 14.89 8.36
C LEU A 164 -0.61 15.09 7.55
N GLN A 165 -0.51 16.21 6.82
CA GLN A 165 0.66 16.59 6.05
C GLN A 165 1.89 16.70 6.96
N GLN A 166 1.73 17.40 8.09
CA GLN A 166 2.80 17.55 9.08
C GLN A 166 3.26 16.20 9.64
N LEU A 167 2.33 15.27 9.92
CA LEU A 167 2.69 13.93 10.39
C LEU A 167 3.55 13.19 9.36
N ARG A 168 3.15 13.23 8.08
CA ARG A 168 3.85 12.52 6.99
C ARG A 168 5.19 13.15 6.61
N GLN A 169 5.27 14.48 6.59
CA GLN A 169 6.49 15.21 6.22
C GLN A 169 7.45 15.41 7.42
N GLY A 170 6.97 15.21 8.64
CA GLY A 170 7.74 15.39 9.85
C GLY A 170 8.78 14.28 10.09
N SER A 171 9.68 14.53 11.04
CA SER A 171 10.78 13.63 11.40
C SER A 171 10.35 12.35 12.10
N ARG A 172 9.07 12.22 12.48
CA ARG A 172 8.54 11.03 13.18
C ARG A 172 8.36 9.81 12.28
N GLY A 173 8.44 9.97 10.95
CA GLY A 173 8.45 8.83 10.01
C GLY A 173 7.07 8.22 9.69
N TYR A 174 5.97 8.98 9.84
CA TYR A 174 4.61 8.52 9.53
C TYR A 174 4.26 8.47 8.04
N TYR A 175 5.24 8.62 7.15
CA TYR A 175 5.01 8.42 5.72
C TYR A 175 5.30 6.97 5.33
N PHE A 176 4.29 6.30 4.78
CA PHE A 176 4.34 4.89 4.44
C PHE A 176 4.21 4.64 2.94
N GLY A 177 4.42 5.67 2.11
CA GLY A 177 4.43 5.54 0.66
C GLY A 177 3.03 5.38 0.07
N GLU A 178 2.03 6.01 0.68
CA GLU A 178 0.66 5.90 0.21
C GLU A 178 0.45 6.53 -1.17
N CYS A 179 -0.29 5.82 -2.02
CA CYS A 179 -0.74 6.30 -3.31
C CYS A 179 -2.25 6.07 -3.40
N LEU A 180 -2.94 6.90 -4.18
CA LEU A 180 -4.37 6.74 -4.44
C LEU A 180 -4.60 6.47 -5.92
N SER A 181 -5.54 5.58 -6.20
CA SER A 181 -6.26 5.53 -7.49
C SER A 181 -7.70 5.97 -7.28
N GLN A 182 -8.44 6.19 -8.35
CA GLN A 182 -9.85 6.55 -8.29
C GLN A 182 -10.69 5.79 -9.32
N GLY A 183 -11.96 5.60 -9.00
CA GLY A 183 -12.91 4.87 -9.84
C GLY A 183 -12.57 3.38 -9.99
N HIS A 184 -13.18 2.75 -10.99
CA HIS A 184 -12.93 1.35 -11.32
C HIS A 184 -11.53 1.16 -11.92
N LEU A 185 -10.83 0.13 -11.46
CA LEU A 185 -9.48 -0.21 -11.92
C LEU A 185 -9.41 -1.68 -12.35
N LYS A 186 -9.14 -1.94 -13.63
CA LYS A 186 -8.86 -3.28 -14.12
C LYS A 186 -7.41 -3.66 -13.81
N ILE A 187 -7.20 -4.78 -13.11
CA ILE A 187 -5.88 -5.28 -12.69
C ILE A 187 -5.58 -6.73 -13.10
N ALA A 188 -6.45 -7.33 -13.92
CA ALA A 188 -6.23 -8.65 -14.49
C ALA A 188 -4.86 -8.76 -15.19
N GLY A 189 -4.08 -9.79 -14.83
CA GLY A 189 -2.76 -10.06 -15.42
C GLY A 189 -1.62 -9.16 -14.92
N ILE A 190 -1.90 -8.18 -14.06
CA ILE A 190 -0.90 -7.30 -13.45
C ILE A 190 -0.86 -7.36 -11.93
N CYS A 191 -1.58 -8.30 -11.33
CA CYS A 191 -1.61 -8.49 -9.88
C CYS A 191 -1.33 -9.94 -9.45
N SER A 192 -1.12 -10.12 -8.15
CA SER A 192 -1.12 -11.41 -7.45
C SER A 192 -1.55 -11.16 -6.00
N GLN A 193 -2.07 -12.19 -5.32
CA GLN A 193 -2.48 -12.05 -3.93
C GLN A 193 -2.20 -13.31 -3.13
N THR A 194 -2.10 -13.16 -1.81
CA THR A 194 -1.98 -14.26 -0.83
C THR A 194 -2.70 -13.86 0.47
N THR A 195 -3.09 -14.82 1.29
CA THR A 195 -3.57 -14.52 2.64
C THR A 195 -2.40 -14.24 3.60
N MET A 196 -2.67 -13.50 4.67
CA MET A 196 -1.69 -13.32 5.76
C MET A 196 -1.38 -14.66 6.43
N GLN A 197 -2.35 -15.58 6.49
CA GLN A 197 -2.14 -16.93 7.00
C GLN A 197 -1.13 -17.72 6.16
N ASP A 198 -1.21 -17.67 4.83
CA ASP A 198 -0.29 -18.40 3.94
C ASP A 198 1.14 -17.86 4.05
N LEU A 199 1.28 -16.53 4.19
CA LEU A 199 2.59 -15.91 4.46
C LEU A 199 3.20 -16.44 5.76
N VAL A 200 2.41 -16.50 6.84
CA VAL A 200 2.86 -17.02 8.13
C VAL A 200 3.22 -18.51 8.03
N LYS A 201 2.35 -19.33 7.43
CA LYS A 201 2.60 -20.77 7.23
C LYS A 201 3.83 -21.05 6.37
N SER A 202 4.16 -20.16 5.43
CA SER A 202 5.35 -20.26 4.59
C SER A 202 6.64 -19.79 5.29
N GLY A 203 6.51 -19.26 6.51
CA GLY A 203 7.61 -18.90 7.40
C GLY A 203 7.91 -17.40 7.45
N LEU A 204 6.92 -16.51 7.27
CA LEU A 204 7.12 -15.06 7.43
C LEU A 204 7.66 -14.69 8.83
N PHE A 205 7.21 -15.37 9.88
CA PHE A 205 7.73 -15.15 11.25
C PHE A 205 9.15 -15.69 11.44
N GLU A 206 9.55 -16.71 10.68
CA GLU A 206 10.95 -17.14 10.69
C GLU A 206 11.84 -16.10 10.01
N LEU A 207 11.34 -15.46 8.93
CA LEU A 207 12.08 -14.43 8.20
C LEU A 207 12.13 -13.10 8.97
N VAL A 208 11.02 -12.71 9.61
CA VAL A 208 10.87 -11.47 10.37
C VAL A 208 10.12 -11.77 11.67
N PRO A 209 10.83 -12.29 12.70
CA PRO A 209 10.24 -12.68 13.98
C PRO A 209 9.51 -11.54 14.70
N GLU A 210 9.88 -10.29 14.40
CA GLU A 210 9.29 -9.11 14.98
C GLU A 210 7.78 -8.97 14.67
N PHE A 211 7.27 -9.64 13.63
CA PHE A 211 5.84 -9.68 13.33
C PHE A 211 5.05 -10.68 14.19
N GLU A 212 5.69 -11.67 14.81
CA GLU A 212 5.00 -12.68 15.62
C GLU A 212 4.43 -12.09 16.92
N ASN A 213 4.99 -10.98 17.39
CA ASN A 213 4.54 -10.31 18.61
C ASN A 213 3.12 -9.72 18.47
N GLN A 214 2.11 -10.50 18.87
CA GLN A 214 0.70 -10.11 18.81
C GLN A 214 0.38 -8.84 19.61
N ALA A 215 1.11 -8.55 20.70
CA ALA A 215 0.90 -7.32 21.46
C ALA A 215 1.24 -6.06 20.64
N SER A 216 2.10 -6.20 19.62
CA SER A 216 2.43 -5.11 18.70
C SER A 216 1.42 -4.95 17.56
N TRP A 217 0.48 -5.87 17.36
CA TRP A 217 -0.51 -5.77 16.28
C TRP A 217 -1.48 -4.60 16.51
N THR A 218 -1.70 -4.20 17.76
CA THR A 218 -2.50 -3.00 18.11
C THR A 218 -1.80 -1.69 17.72
N GLN A 219 -0.48 -1.69 17.51
CA GLN A 219 0.34 -0.48 17.39
C GLN A 219 0.54 0.03 15.96
N TRP A 220 -0.23 -0.49 14.98
CA TRP A 220 -0.25 -0.11 13.56
C TRP A 220 0.93 0.73 13.06
N ALA A 221 0.76 2.06 12.95
CA ALA A 221 1.77 2.97 12.40
C ALA A 221 3.02 3.11 13.28
N ASN A 222 2.86 3.10 14.60
CA ASN A 222 3.99 3.20 15.54
C ASN A 222 4.90 1.97 15.45
N ARG A 223 4.31 0.78 15.27
CA ARG A 223 5.09 -0.44 15.06
C ARG A 223 5.91 -0.38 13.77
N VAL A 224 5.37 0.19 12.70
CA VAL A 224 6.14 0.38 11.45
C VAL A 224 7.32 1.32 11.65
N ILE A 225 7.15 2.39 12.41
CA ILE A 225 8.25 3.32 12.75
C ILE A 225 9.34 2.57 13.52
N GLU A 226 8.96 1.79 14.53
CA GLU A 226 9.88 0.97 15.33
C GLU A 226 10.67 -0.02 14.45
N LEU A 227 9.97 -0.78 13.60
CA LEU A 227 10.57 -1.74 12.66
C LEU A 227 11.49 -1.08 11.63
N ARG A 228 11.37 0.23 11.39
CA ARG A 228 12.28 1.00 10.53
C ARG A 228 13.52 1.51 11.25
N THR A 229 13.59 1.44 12.57
CA THR A 229 14.75 1.90 13.35
C THR A 229 16.08 1.30 12.87
N PRO A 230 16.18 0.00 12.56
CA PRO A 230 17.42 -0.59 12.05
C PRO A 230 17.91 0.04 10.74
N PHE A 231 17.03 0.57 9.90
CA PHE A 231 17.42 1.19 8.62
C PHE A 231 18.07 2.57 8.81
N HIS A 232 17.75 3.28 9.89
CA HIS A 232 18.35 4.58 10.20
C HIS A 232 19.69 4.42 10.91
N ASN A 233 19.84 3.34 11.67
CA ASN A 233 21.02 3.06 12.49
C ASN A 233 21.95 2.02 11.86
N ALA A 234 21.75 1.69 10.58
CA ALA A 234 22.49 0.66 9.85
C ALA A 234 23.96 1.09 9.64
N ILE A 235 24.78 0.92 10.68
CA ILE A 235 26.23 0.95 10.62
C ILE A 235 26.67 -0.53 10.69
N ASP A 236 27.49 -0.97 9.74
CA ASP A 236 28.01 -2.35 9.64
C ASP A 236 26.93 -3.44 9.48
N VAL A 237 26.14 -3.34 8.40
CA VAL A 237 25.19 -4.40 8.02
C VAL A 237 25.94 -5.67 7.65
N ASN A 238 25.72 -6.74 8.43
CA ASN A 238 26.31 -8.06 8.19
C ASN A 238 25.81 -8.68 6.87
N GLN A 239 26.59 -9.64 6.38
CA GLN A 239 26.18 -10.49 5.26
C GLN A 239 24.92 -11.27 5.63
N SER A 240 24.02 -11.46 4.67
CA SER A 240 22.75 -12.14 4.90
C SER A 240 22.94 -13.61 5.24
N ASP A 241 22.08 -14.12 6.11
CA ASP A 241 22.00 -15.55 6.41
C ASP A 241 21.42 -16.31 5.20
N PRO A 242 22.11 -17.35 4.67
CA PRO A 242 21.57 -18.22 3.62
C PRO A 242 20.20 -18.81 3.94
N PHE A 243 19.89 -19.06 5.22
CA PHE A 243 18.57 -19.49 5.65
C PHE A 243 17.49 -18.44 5.39
N GLU A 244 17.73 -17.17 5.77
CA GLU A 244 16.80 -16.07 5.49
C GLU A 244 16.57 -15.90 3.98
N VAL A 245 17.62 -16.02 3.16
CA VAL A 245 17.51 -15.93 1.70
C VAL A 245 16.65 -17.05 1.13
N ARG A 246 16.92 -18.30 1.52
CA ARG A 246 16.08 -19.43 1.12
C ARG A 246 14.64 -19.28 1.60
N ARG A 247 14.43 -18.81 2.83
CA ARG A 247 13.09 -18.62 3.39
C ARG A 247 12.30 -17.57 2.60
N ALA A 248 12.92 -16.44 2.25
CA ALA A 248 12.27 -15.42 1.41
C ALA A 248 11.87 -15.96 0.03
N ILE A 249 12.71 -16.78 -0.59
CA ILE A 249 12.41 -17.44 -1.87
C ILE A 249 11.23 -18.41 -1.72
N VAL A 250 11.24 -19.28 -0.70
CA VAL A 250 10.16 -20.24 -0.43
C VAL A 250 8.83 -19.53 -0.21
N ILE A 251 8.79 -18.46 0.59
CA ILE A 251 7.58 -17.66 0.79
C ILE A 251 7.10 -17.10 -0.55
N ALA A 252 8.00 -16.53 -1.36
CA ALA A 252 7.64 -15.92 -2.62
C ALA A 252 7.12 -16.93 -3.65
N GLU A 253 7.75 -18.10 -3.79
CA GLU A 253 7.31 -19.15 -4.71
C GLU A 253 5.97 -19.76 -4.30
N THR A 254 5.74 -19.93 -2.99
CA THR A 254 4.52 -20.51 -2.44
C THR A 254 3.35 -19.53 -2.52
N CYS A 255 3.55 -18.29 -2.09
CA CYS A 255 2.49 -17.28 -1.96
C CYS A 255 2.28 -16.45 -3.24
N PHE A 256 3.30 -16.34 -4.09
CA PHE A 256 3.30 -15.47 -5.27
C PHE A 256 4.00 -16.15 -6.47
N PRO A 257 3.42 -17.23 -7.02
CA PRO A 257 4.09 -18.07 -7.99
C PRO A 257 4.36 -17.38 -9.34
N GLY A 258 5.22 -18.01 -10.14
CA GLY A 258 5.55 -17.59 -11.49
C GLY A 258 6.33 -16.27 -11.52
N ARG A 259 5.90 -15.33 -12.37
CA ARG A 259 6.61 -14.05 -12.59
C ARG A 259 6.75 -13.16 -11.34
N TRP A 260 6.04 -13.48 -10.26
CA TRP A 260 6.04 -12.73 -9.01
C TRP A 260 7.03 -13.23 -7.98
N ALA A 261 7.49 -14.48 -8.09
CA ALA A 261 8.34 -15.09 -7.07
C ALA A 261 9.65 -14.31 -6.88
N LEU A 262 10.37 -14.06 -7.97
CA LEU A 262 11.61 -13.29 -7.94
C LEU A 262 11.45 -11.87 -7.32
N PRO A 263 10.56 -10.99 -7.83
CA PRO A 263 10.41 -9.66 -7.24
C PRO A 263 9.94 -9.69 -5.79
N VAL A 264 9.02 -10.60 -5.43
CA VAL A 264 8.54 -10.70 -4.04
C VAL A 264 9.63 -11.20 -3.10
N ALA A 265 10.45 -12.17 -3.49
CA ALA A 265 11.58 -12.62 -2.67
C ALA A 265 12.54 -11.46 -2.36
N VAL A 266 12.82 -10.62 -3.35
CA VAL A 266 13.64 -9.40 -3.15
C VAL A 266 12.96 -8.41 -2.21
N MET A 267 11.65 -8.20 -2.32
CA MET A 267 10.90 -7.31 -1.42
C MET A 267 10.86 -7.81 0.02
N LEU A 268 10.71 -9.13 0.21
CA LEU A 268 10.75 -9.78 1.52
C LEU A 268 12.13 -9.63 2.16
N LEU A 269 13.20 -9.82 1.40
CA LEU A 269 14.56 -9.57 1.86
C LEU A 269 14.80 -8.10 2.25
N ALA A 270 14.13 -7.17 1.57
CA ALA A 270 14.22 -5.74 1.86
C ALA A 270 13.43 -5.30 3.11
N LEU A 271 12.78 -6.22 3.84
CA LEU A 271 12.14 -5.92 5.13
C LEU A 271 13.16 -5.66 6.26
N LYS A 272 14.44 -5.98 6.03
CA LYS A 272 15.56 -5.67 6.93
C LYS A 272 16.69 -4.96 6.16
N PRO A 273 17.56 -4.19 6.81
CA PRO A 273 18.78 -3.67 6.17
C PRO A 273 19.62 -4.81 5.59
N ARG A 274 20.15 -4.63 4.38
CA ARG A 274 20.98 -5.61 3.69
C ARG A 274 22.30 -5.00 3.23
N MET A 275 23.35 -5.81 3.19
CA MET A 275 24.64 -5.38 2.66
C MET A 275 24.50 -5.02 1.17
N LYS A 276 25.13 -3.92 0.75
CA LYS A 276 25.17 -3.55 -0.67
C LYS A 276 25.92 -4.61 -1.45
N LYS A 277 25.31 -5.16 -2.52
CA LYS A 277 25.84 -6.27 -3.31
C LYS A 277 26.13 -7.52 -2.46
N ASP A 278 25.24 -7.82 -1.52
CA ASP A 278 25.32 -9.03 -0.69
C ASP A 278 25.48 -10.29 -1.56
N ARG A 279 26.62 -10.97 -1.41
CA ARG A 279 26.96 -12.14 -2.23
C ARG A 279 26.04 -13.33 -1.96
N VAL A 280 25.56 -13.53 -0.74
CA VAL A 280 24.66 -14.66 -0.43
C VAL A 280 23.35 -14.50 -1.20
N ILE A 281 22.83 -13.27 -1.24
CA ILE A 281 21.64 -12.94 -2.02
C ILE A 281 21.91 -13.14 -3.51
N LEU A 282 22.97 -12.52 -4.05
CA LEU A 282 23.27 -12.56 -5.48
C LEU A 282 23.52 -13.99 -5.98
N ASP A 283 24.29 -14.79 -5.25
CA ASP A 283 24.65 -16.15 -5.65
C ASP A 283 23.43 -17.09 -5.58
N ALA A 284 22.55 -16.91 -4.59
CA ALA A 284 21.30 -17.67 -4.49
C ALA A 284 20.33 -17.35 -5.64
N PHE A 285 20.18 -16.07 -6.01
CA PHE A 285 19.35 -15.72 -7.17
C PHE A 285 20.01 -16.15 -8.48
N ALA A 286 21.34 -16.06 -8.58
CA ALA A 286 22.03 -16.50 -9.78
C ALA A 286 21.87 -18.02 -10.02
N SER A 287 21.95 -18.84 -8.97
CA SER A 287 21.79 -20.29 -9.10
C SER A 287 20.38 -20.71 -9.51
N LEU A 288 19.35 -19.99 -9.06
CA LEU A 288 17.95 -20.29 -9.35
C LEU A 288 17.45 -19.74 -10.69
N TYR A 289 17.98 -18.58 -11.13
CA TYR A 289 17.39 -17.81 -12.23
C TYR A 289 18.35 -17.54 -13.40
N SER A 290 19.65 -17.87 -13.33
CA SER A 290 20.58 -17.67 -14.46
C SER A 290 20.59 -18.81 -15.48
N GLY A 291 19.79 -19.85 -15.27
CA GLY A 291 19.69 -21.03 -16.14
C GLY A 291 18.39 -21.14 -16.93
N GLN A 292 17.59 -20.07 -16.99
CA GLN A 292 16.33 -19.99 -17.75
C GLN A 292 16.43 -18.96 -18.88
#